data_AF-A0A2R6LIJ1-F1
#
_entry.id   AF-A0A2R6LIJ1-F1
#
_cell.length_a   1.000
_cell.length_b   1.000
_cell.length_c   1.000
_cell.angle_alpha   90.00
_cell.angle_beta   90.00
_cell.angle_gamma   90.00
#
_symmetry.space_group_name_H-M   'P 1'
#
loop_
_entity.id
_entity.type
_entity.pdbx_description
1 polymer ?
#
loop_
_entity_poly.entity_id
_entity_poly.type
_entity_poly.pdbx_seq_one_letter_code
_entity_poly.pdbx_strand_id
1 'polypeptide(L)'
;MSEEQSTTPPASPPTEDESAPSILERYSRFADRFVHGVELAAASVFALLFAIGVVDLSLQIALAIRSGAITDPNVVVGFIDTGLLLLIIIEVYQTVLAYVRESETRRIVRLIIYTGVIAMVRKAIIFRTSEYSTELDALYAAVSYAIIIFGLVALLFAERIYGQDVPDKDV
;
A
#
# COMPACT_ATOMS: atom_id res chain seq x y z
N MET A 1 -52.63 1.11 70.44
CA MET A 1 -51.62 2.04 69.91
C MET A 1 -50.30 1.28 69.84
N SER A 2 -50.10 0.53 68.76
CA SER A 2 -48.83 -0.06 68.31
C SER A 2 -49.03 -0.34 66.82
N GLU A 3 -48.12 0.20 66.02
CA GLU A 3 -48.24 0.45 64.58
C GLU A 3 -48.03 -0.84 63.75
N GLU A 4 -48.83 -0.99 62.68
CA GLU A 4 -48.59 -1.90 61.57
C GLU A 4 -47.31 -1.46 60.84
N GLN A 5 -46.27 -2.30 60.87
CA GLN A 5 -45.10 -2.14 60.01
C GLN A 5 -45.31 -2.97 58.74
N SER A 6 -45.93 -2.35 57.75
CA SER A 6 -46.03 -2.87 56.37
C SER A 6 -44.63 -2.95 55.77
N THR A 7 -44.09 -4.16 55.64
CA THR A 7 -42.86 -4.41 54.90
C THR A 7 -43.15 -4.33 53.40
N THR A 8 -42.97 -3.14 52.83
CA THR A 8 -42.90 -2.93 51.38
C THR A 8 -41.65 -3.63 50.83
N PRO A 9 -41.75 -4.49 49.80
CA PRO A 9 -40.57 -5.02 49.12
C PRO A 9 -39.72 -3.88 48.55
N PRO A 10 -38.38 -3.91 48.63
CA PRO A 10 -37.56 -2.90 47.99
C PRO A 10 -37.78 -2.98 46.48
N ALA A 11 -38.22 -1.86 45.90
CA ALA A 11 -38.26 -1.69 44.45
C ALA A 11 -36.89 -2.01 43.88
N SER A 12 -36.85 -2.96 42.93
CA SER A 12 -35.67 -3.20 42.12
C SER A 12 -35.24 -1.88 41.48
N PRO A 13 -33.94 -1.52 41.50
CA PRO A 13 -33.49 -0.37 40.73
C PRO A 13 -33.83 -0.61 39.25
N PRO A 14 -34.25 0.43 38.51
CA PRO A 14 -34.55 0.28 37.09
C PRO A 14 -33.30 -0.21 36.37
N THR A 15 -33.40 -1.42 35.82
CA THR A 15 -32.49 -1.95 34.80
C THR A 15 -32.83 -1.26 33.50
N GLU A 16 -32.19 -0.14 33.19
CA GLU A 16 -32.35 0.52 31.88
C GLU A 16 -31.28 1.62 31.73
N ASP A 17 -30.02 1.20 31.65
CA ASP A 17 -29.10 1.91 30.74
C ASP A 17 -29.35 1.31 29.35
N GLU A 18 -30.54 1.60 28.81
CA GLU A 18 -30.88 1.40 27.41
C GLU A 18 -29.92 2.27 26.59
N SER A 19 -28.79 1.66 26.25
CA SER A 19 -28.23 1.66 24.90
C SER A 19 -28.72 2.83 24.06
N ALA A 20 -27.91 3.88 23.91
CA ALA A 20 -28.06 4.84 22.83
C ALA A 20 -27.15 4.47 21.65
N PRO A 21 -27.49 3.47 20.80
CA PRO A 21 -26.79 3.26 19.55
C PRO A 21 -27.33 4.29 18.55
N SER A 22 -26.69 5.46 18.39
CA SER A 22 -27.31 6.47 17.51
C SER A 22 -26.36 7.24 16.59
N ILE A 23 -25.21 7.70 17.09
CA ILE A 23 -24.31 8.55 16.28
C ILE A 23 -23.04 7.81 15.86
N LEU A 24 -22.36 7.13 16.79
CA LEU A 24 -21.11 6.39 16.49
C LEU A 24 -21.34 5.23 15.50
N GLU A 25 -22.39 4.43 15.69
CA GLU A 25 -22.72 3.32 14.77
C GLU A 25 -23.23 3.80 13.40
N ARG A 26 -23.83 5.00 13.34
CA ARG A 26 -24.27 5.59 12.07
C ARG A 26 -23.09 6.18 11.30
N TYR A 27 -22.14 6.78 12.02
CA TYR A 27 -20.90 7.29 11.45
C TYR A 27 -19.99 6.17 10.93
N SER A 28 -19.82 5.08 11.69
CA SER A 28 -19.07 3.90 11.24
C SER A 28 -19.63 3.32 9.95
N ARG A 29 -20.95 3.09 9.87
CA ARG A 29 -21.57 2.53 8.65
C ARG A 29 -21.39 3.41 7.42
N PHE A 30 -21.38 4.73 7.58
CA PHE A 30 -21.13 5.65 6.49
C PHE A 30 -19.65 5.65 6.07
N ALA A 31 -18.73 5.66 7.06
CA ALA A 31 -17.30 5.56 6.83
C ALA A 31 -16.93 4.25 6.10
N ASP A 32 -17.45 3.11 6.54
CA ASP A 32 -17.20 1.80 5.93
C ASP A 32 -17.64 1.77 4.46
N ARG A 33 -18.82 2.32 4.15
CA ARG A 33 -19.33 2.40 2.79
C ARG A 33 -18.50 3.35 1.91
N PHE A 34 -18.05 4.47 2.47
CA PHE A 34 -17.18 5.42 1.76
C PHE A 34 -15.83 4.78 1.41
N VAL A 35 -15.19 4.13 2.38
CA VAL A 35 -13.92 3.43 2.20
C VAL A 35 -14.04 2.37 1.11
N HIS A 36 -15.09 1.55 1.15
CA HIS A 36 -15.35 0.55 0.11
C HIS A 36 -15.59 1.16 -1.28
N GLY A 37 -16.26 2.32 -1.34
CA GLY A 37 -16.45 3.06 -2.58
C GLY A 37 -15.14 3.59 -3.16
N VAL A 38 -14.27 4.14 -2.31
CA VAL A 38 -12.92 4.60 -2.69
C VAL A 38 -12.05 3.43 -3.15
N GLU A 39 -12.09 2.30 -2.44
CA GLU A 39 -11.39 1.07 -2.82
C GLU A 39 -11.79 0.62 -4.23
N LEU A 40 -13.09 0.53 -4.51
CA LEU A 40 -13.61 0.11 -5.80
C LEU A 40 -13.22 1.08 -6.93
N ALA A 41 -13.28 2.39 -6.66
CA ALA A 41 -12.88 3.42 -7.61
C ALA A 41 -11.38 3.33 -7.92
N ALA A 42 -10.54 3.24 -6.89
CA ALA A 42 -9.10 3.07 -7.05
C ALA A 42 -8.78 1.79 -7.84
N ALA A 43 -9.34 0.65 -7.43
CA ALA A 43 -9.16 -0.63 -8.13
C ALA A 43 -9.56 -0.53 -9.61
N SER A 44 -10.66 0.15 -9.92
CA SER A 44 -11.13 0.33 -11.30
C SER A 44 -10.15 1.19 -12.12
N VAL A 45 -9.64 2.29 -11.55
CA VAL A 45 -8.66 3.15 -12.23
C VAL A 45 -7.36 2.40 -12.49
N PHE A 46 -6.81 1.72 -11.47
CA PHE A 46 -5.59 0.93 -11.61
C PHE A 46 -5.76 -0.20 -12.62
N ALA A 47 -6.89 -0.92 -12.58
CA ALA A 47 -7.19 -1.97 -13.56
C ALA A 47 -7.29 -1.44 -14.99
N LEU A 48 -7.93 -0.27 -15.19
CA LEU A 48 -8.04 0.35 -16.50
C LEU A 48 -6.68 0.79 -17.03
N LEU A 49 -5.89 1.50 -16.22
CA LEU A 49 -4.53 1.93 -16.60
C LEU A 49 -3.64 0.73 -16.94
N PHE A 50 -3.71 -0.33 -16.12
CA PHE A 50 -2.97 -1.56 -16.35
C PHE A 50 -3.40 -2.24 -17.65
N ALA A 51 -4.71 -2.35 -17.90
CA ALA A 51 -5.23 -2.94 -19.14
C ALA A 51 -4.78 -2.18 -20.38
N ILE A 52 -4.86 -0.85 -20.36
CA ILE A 52 -4.38 0.00 -21.46
C ILE A 52 -2.88 -0.25 -21.70
N GLY A 53 -2.09 -0.26 -20.64
CA GLY A 53 -0.65 -0.46 -20.75
C GLY A 53 -0.26 -1.87 -21.22
N VAL A 54 -0.99 -2.91 -20.84
CA VAL A 54 -0.81 -4.28 -21.37
C VAL A 54 -1.13 -4.33 -22.87
N VAL A 55 -2.21 -3.68 -23.30
CA VAL A 55 -2.59 -3.62 -24.72
C VAL A 55 -1.52 -2.87 -25.51
N ASP A 56 -1.06 -1.73 -25.01
CA ASP A 56 -0.02 -0.93 -25.64
C ASP A 56 1.29 -1.73 -25.80
N LEU A 57 1.79 -2.35 -24.73
CA LEU A 57 2.97 -3.22 -24.78
C LEU A 57 2.79 -4.38 -25.77
N SER A 58 1.61 -5.01 -25.78
CA SER A 58 1.32 -6.12 -26.69
C SER A 58 1.35 -5.67 -28.16
N LEU A 59 0.80 -4.49 -28.45
CA LEU A 59 0.83 -3.90 -29.79
C LEU A 59 2.26 -3.53 -30.22
N GLN A 60 3.04 -2.89 -29.33
CA GLN A 60 4.44 -2.57 -29.59
C GLN A 60 5.26 -3.82 -29.95
N ILE A 61 5.11 -4.89 -29.16
CA ILE A 61 5.78 -6.18 -29.41
C ILE A 61 5.35 -6.77 -30.76
N ALA A 62 4.03 -6.81 -31.04
CA ALA A 62 3.52 -7.36 -32.29
C ALA A 62 4.03 -6.59 -33.52
N LEU A 63 4.12 -5.27 -33.44
CA LEU A 63 4.67 -4.43 -34.49
C LEU A 63 6.17 -4.68 -34.71
N ALA A 64 6.95 -4.82 -33.63
CA ALA A 64 8.39 -5.09 -33.72
C ALA A 64 8.71 -6.49 -34.25
N ILE A 65 7.87 -7.49 -33.96
CA ILE A 65 7.98 -8.83 -34.56
C ILE A 65 7.75 -8.73 -36.07
N ARG A 66 6.70 -8.00 -36.49
CA ARG A 66 6.36 -7.85 -37.91
C ARG A 66 7.42 -7.08 -38.70
N SER A 67 8.05 -6.07 -38.10
CA SER A 67 9.11 -5.29 -38.74
C SER A 67 10.48 -5.94 -38.69
N GLY A 68 10.65 -7.02 -37.92
CA GLY A 68 11.95 -7.66 -37.65
C GLY A 68 12.83 -6.88 -36.67
N ALA A 69 12.34 -5.78 -36.09
CA ALA A 69 13.09 -4.95 -35.15
C ALA A 69 13.32 -5.62 -33.77
N ILE A 70 12.69 -6.77 -33.50
CA ILE A 70 12.85 -7.53 -32.25
C ILE A 70 14.29 -7.97 -31.98
N THR A 71 15.15 -8.03 -33.02
CA THR A 71 16.57 -8.37 -32.86
C THR A 71 17.43 -7.19 -32.39
N ASP A 72 16.90 -5.96 -32.39
CA ASP A 72 17.59 -4.79 -31.86
C ASP A 72 17.46 -4.74 -30.32
N PRO A 73 18.57 -4.81 -29.56
CA PRO A 73 18.55 -4.73 -28.11
C PRO A 73 17.87 -3.48 -27.56
N ASN A 74 17.92 -2.35 -28.29
CA ASN A 74 17.31 -1.10 -27.84
C ASN A 74 15.79 -1.18 -27.84
N VAL A 75 15.20 -1.88 -28.82
CA VAL A 75 13.75 -2.10 -28.91
C VAL A 75 13.28 -2.99 -27.78
N VAL A 76 14.02 -4.07 -27.48
CA VAL A 76 13.71 -4.96 -26.36
C VAL A 76 13.75 -4.24 -25.02
N VAL A 77 14.71 -3.32 -24.83
CA VAL A 77 14.77 -2.52 -23.60
C VAL A 77 13.55 -1.61 -23.47
N GLY A 78 13.07 -1.00 -24.55
CA GLY A 78 11.83 -0.22 -24.51
C GLY A 78 10.59 -1.02 -24.06
N PHE A 79 10.52 -2.31 -24.40
CA PHE A 79 9.47 -3.20 -23.87
C PHE A 79 9.61 -3.44 -22.38
N ILE A 80 10.85 -3.61 -21.93
CA ILE A 80 11.15 -3.74 -20.51
C ILE A 80 10.71 -2.47 -19.80
N ASP A 81 11.07 -1.28 -20.27
CA ASP A 81 10.68 0.00 -19.65
C ASP A 81 9.17 0.13 -19.50
N THR A 82 8.43 -0.19 -20.56
CA THR A 82 6.95 -0.20 -20.53
C THR A 82 6.45 -1.25 -19.54
N GLY A 83 6.96 -2.48 -19.59
CA GLY A 83 6.59 -3.55 -18.67
C GLY A 83 6.88 -3.23 -17.20
N LEU A 84 7.99 -2.55 -16.91
CA LEU A 84 8.34 -2.09 -15.57
C LEU A 84 7.37 -1.04 -15.07
N LEU A 85 6.93 -0.12 -15.94
CA LEU A 85 5.88 0.83 -15.62
C LEU A 85 4.59 0.09 -15.24
N LEU A 86 4.21 -0.97 -15.96
CA LEU A 86 3.05 -1.80 -15.58
C LEU A 86 3.24 -2.48 -14.22
N LEU A 87 4.44 -2.99 -13.94
CA LEU A 87 4.75 -3.58 -12.64
C LEU A 87 4.69 -2.53 -11.52
N ILE A 88 5.06 -1.27 -11.79
CA ILE A 88 4.90 -0.17 -10.83
C ILE A 88 3.41 0.11 -10.58
N ILE A 89 2.56 0.06 -11.61
CA ILE A 89 1.11 0.24 -11.45
C ILE A 89 0.51 -0.80 -10.49
N ILE A 90 0.84 -2.10 -10.66
CA ILE A 90 0.37 -3.16 -9.75
C ILE A 90 0.88 -2.89 -8.32
N GLU A 91 2.12 -2.49 -8.20
CA GLU A 91 2.77 -2.26 -6.93
C GLU A 91 2.12 -1.10 -6.15
N VAL A 92 1.87 0.03 -6.81
CA VAL A 92 1.17 1.17 -6.21
C VAL A 92 -0.28 0.80 -5.85
N TYR A 93 -0.95 -0.03 -6.66
CA TYR A 93 -2.28 -0.53 -6.28
C TYR A 93 -2.24 -1.30 -4.95
N GLN A 94 -1.23 -2.16 -4.74
CA GLN A 94 -1.10 -2.92 -3.50
C GLN A 94 -0.86 -2.02 -2.29
N THR A 95 -0.09 -0.94 -2.42
CA THR A 95 0.13 0.00 -1.31
C THR A 95 -1.14 0.77 -0.96
N VAL A 96 -1.91 1.20 -1.96
CA VAL A 96 -3.22 1.84 -1.76
C VAL A 96 -4.18 0.87 -1.07
N LEU A 97 -4.23 -0.38 -1.52
CA LEU A 97 -5.11 -1.40 -0.95
C LEU A 97 -4.77 -1.70 0.51
N ALA A 98 -3.48 -1.81 0.82
CA ALA A 98 -3.00 -2.01 2.18
C ALA A 98 -3.40 -0.84 3.09
N TYR A 99 -3.27 0.40 2.61
CA TYR A 99 -3.67 1.59 3.39
C TYR A 99 -5.16 1.61 3.72
N VAL A 100 -5.98 1.11 2.81
CA VAL A 100 -7.44 1.07 2.96
C VAL A 100 -7.90 -0.09 3.85
N ARG A 101 -7.22 -1.24 3.81
CA ARG A 101 -7.66 -2.46 4.52
C ARG A 101 -7.05 -2.66 5.90
N GLU A 102 -5.83 -2.19 6.14
CA GLU A 102 -5.12 -2.44 7.39
C GLU A 102 -5.36 -1.30 8.39
N SER A 103 -5.79 -1.62 9.62
CA SER A 103 -5.98 -0.62 10.69
C SER A 103 -4.72 -0.41 11.55
N GLU A 104 -3.75 -1.33 11.47
CA GLU A 104 -2.51 -1.24 12.23
C GLU A 104 -1.43 -0.46 11.45
N THR A 105 -1.21 0.80 11.82
CA THR A 105 -0.22 1.70 11.21
C THR A 105 1.17 1.07 11.08
N ARG A 106 1.58 0.20 12.02
CA ARG A 106 2.88 -0.51 11.97
C ARG A 106 2.99 -1.48 10.80
N ARG A 107 1.93 -2.24 10.49
CA ARG A 107 1.92 -3.16 9.35
C ARG A 107 1.95 -2.40 8.03
N ILE A 108 1.22 -1.29 7.96
CA ILE A 108 1.23 -0.39 6.80
C ILE A 108 2.63 0.13 6.53
N VAL A 109 3.33 0.66 7.55
CA VAL A 109 4.69 1.19 7.39
C VAL A 109 5.66 0.10 6.92
N ARG A 110 5.63 -1.09 7.52
CA ARG A 110 6.49 -2.21 7.12
C ARG A 110 6.22 -2.62 5.66
N LEU A 111 4.96 -2.71 5.25
CA LEU A 111 4.58 -3.03 3.87
C LEU A 111 5.10 -1.96 2.90
N ILE A 112 4.92 -0.68 3.21
CA ILE A 112 5.42 0.42 2.38
C ILE A 112 6.94 0.36 2.24
N ILE A 113 7.68 0.08 3.32
CA ILE A 113 9.15 -0.05 3.26
C ILE A 113 9.55 -1.22 2.36
N TYR A 114 8.92 -2.39 2.51
CA TYR A 114 9.20 -3.54 1.64
C TYR A 114 8.91 -3.23 0.17
N THR A 115 7.77 -2.61 -0.11
CA THR A 115 7.42 -2.18 -1.47
C THR A 115 8.45 -1.20 -2.02
N GLY A 116 8.84 -0.19 -1.24
CA GLY A 116 9.86 0.78 -1.63
C GLY A 116 11.22 0.13 -1.92
N VAL A 117 11.65 -0.84 -1.11
CA VAL A 117 12.90 -1.58 -1.36
C VAL A 117 12.81 -2.34 -2.68
N ILE A 118 11.71 -3.06 -2.94
CA ILE A 118 11.51 -3.82 -4.18
C ILE A 118 11.54 -2.88 -5.40
N ALA A 119 10.87 -1.73 -5.32
CA ALA A 119 10.88 -0.70 -6.37
C ALA A 119 12.29 -0.20 -6.69
N MET A 120 13.07 0.11 -5.66
CA MET A 120 14.43 0.61 -5.81
C MET A 120 15.38 -0.45 -6.37
N VAL A 121 15.24 -1.70 -5.93
CA VAL A 121 15.98 -2.83 -6.49
C VAL A 121 15.65 -2.99 -7.97
N ARG A 122 14.37 -2.86 -8.36
CA ARG A 122 13.97 -2.87 -9.77
C ARG A 122 14.67 -1.76 -10.57
N LYS A 123 14.70 -0.53 -10.04
CA LYS A 123 15.42 0.60 -10.67
C LYS A 123 16.92 0.33 -10.83
N ALA A 124 17.53 -0.39 -9.91
CA ALA A 124 18.94 -0.77 -9.98
C ALA A 124 19.22 -1.90 -10.99
N ILE A 125 18.32 -2.87 -11.15
CA ILE A 125 18.49 -4.00 -12.09
C ILE A 125 18.52 -3.52 -13.56
N ILE A 126 17.71 -2.52 -13.91
CA ILE A 126 17.65 -1.96 -15.28
C ILE A 126 18.61 -0.78 -15.46
N PHE A 127 19.39 -0.44 -14.43
CA PHE A 127 20.33 0.67 -14.51
C PHE A 127 21.34 0.47 -15.64
N ARG A 128 21.38 1.42 -16.58
CA ARG A 128 22.31 1.43 -17.69
C ARG A 128 22.86 2.84 -17.90
N THR A 129 24.18 2.95 -18.05
CA THR A 129 24.87 4.25 -18.15
C THR A 129 24.56 4.99 -19.46
N SER A 130 24.21 4.27 -20.53
CA SER A 130 23.94 4.85 -21.85
C SER A 130 22.65 5.66 -21.96
N GLU A 131 21.78 5.62 -20.95
CA GLU A 131 20.54 6.43 -20.91
C GLU A 131 20.77 7.83 -20.33
N TYR A 132 21.97 8.09 -19.82
CA TYR A 132 22.34 9.38 -19.25
C TYR A 132 23.17 10.18 -20.27
N SER A 133 23.00 11.50 -20.25
CA SER A 133 23.72 12.43 -21.13
C SER A 133 25.24 12.37 -20.96
N THR A 134 25.69 12.13 -19.73
CA THR A 134 27.11 12.02 -19.39
C THR A 134 27.35 10.87 -18.42
N GLU A 135 28.58 10.33 -18.40
CA GLU A 135 28.98 9.33 -17.41
C GLU A 135 28.88 9.86 -15.96
N LEU A 136 29.05 11.17 -15.80
CA LEU A 136 28.96 11.85 -14.52
C LEU A 136 27.51 11.90 -14.02
N ASP A 137 26.54 12.14 -14.90
CA ASP A 137 25.10 12.05 -14.56
C ASP A 137 24.71 10.62 -14.15
N ALA A 138 25.23 9.62 -14.87
CA ALA A 138 25.01 8.22 -14.53
C ALA A 138 25.60 7.88 -13.13
N LEU A 139 26.80 8.39 -12.83
CA LEU A 139 27.42 8.22 -11.52
C LEU A 139 26.57 8.84 -10.40
N TYR A 140 26.06 10.07 -10.59
CA TYR A 140 25.19 10.71 -9.60
C TYR A 140 23.88 9.96 -9.39
N ALA A 141 23.29 9.43 -10.46
CA ALA A 141 22.09 8.59 -10.37
C ALA A 141 22.38 7.30 -9.59
N ALA A 142 23.48 6.60 -9.91
CA ALA A 142 23.88 5.38 -9.22
C ALA A 142 24.13 5.62 -7.72
N VAL A 143 24.86 6.68 -7.36
CA VAL A 143 25.11 7.07 -5.97
C VAL A 143 23.81 7.40 -5.25
N SER A 144 22.90 8.12 -5.91
CA SER A 144 21.58 8.45 -5.34
C SER A 144 20.73 7.19 -5.09
N TYR A 145 20.69 6.26 -6.05
CA TYR A 145 20.00 4.98 -5.85
C TYR A 145 20.63 4.16 -4.72
N ALA A 146 21.96 4.13 -4.61
CA ALA A 146 22.65 3.47 -3.49
C ALA A 146 22.25 4.10 -2.16
N ILE A 147 22.29 5.42 -2.02
CA ILE A 147 21.91 6.13 -0.79
C ILE A 147 20.45 5.83 -0.41
N ILE A 148 19.53 5.87 -1.36
CA ILE A 148 18.11 5.57 -1.10
C ILE A 148 17.95 4.11 -0.64
N ILE A 149 18.58 3.15 -1.32
CA ILE A 149 18.52 1.73 -0.93
C ILE A 149 19.08 1.52 0.47
N PHE A 150 20.25 2.09 0.77
CA PHE A 150 20.84 2.02 2.11
C PHE A 150 19.94 2.67 3.17
N GLY A 151 19.31 3.81 2.86
CA GLY A 151 18.36 4.47 3.76
C GLY A 151 17.13 3.61 4.05
N LEU A 152 16.55 2.98 3.02
CA LEU A 152 15.41 2.08 3.18
C LEU A 152 15.77 0.81 3.96
N VAL A 153 16.93 0.22 3.69
CA VAL A 153 17.43 -0.95 4.45
C VAL A 153 17.72 -0.57 5.90
N ALA A 154 18.29 0.60 6.16
CA ALA A 154 18.53 1.10 7.51
C ALA A 154 17.22 1.33 8.27
N LEU A 155 16.19 1.88 7.60
CA LEU A 155 14.86 2.06 8.18
C LEU A 155 14.21 0.71 8.51
N LEU A 156 14.31 -0.27 7.61
CA LEU A 156 13.83 -1.63 7.84
C LEU A 156 14.56 -2.29 9.01
N PHE A 157 15.88 -2.11 9.09
CA PHE A 157 16.70 -2.64 10.18
C PHE A 157 16.31 -2.01 11.53
N ALA A 158 16.09 -0.70 11.57
CA ALA A 158 15.62 0.01 12.77
C ALA A 158 14.22 -0.49 13.19
N GLU A 159 13.28 -0.59 12.25
CA GLU A 159 11.93 -1.12 12.52
C GLU A 159 11.97 -2.55 13.09
N ARG A 160 12.86 -3.39 12.56
CA ARG A 160 13.04 -4.76 13.04
C ARG A 160 13.60 -4.84 14.46
N ILE A 161 14.53 -3.96 14.82
CA ILE A 161 15.14 -3.94 16.17
C ILE A 161 14.15 -3.36 17.19
N TYR A 162 13.65 -2.16 16.97
CA TYR A 162 12.77 -1.48 17.93
C TYR A 162 11.36 -2.08 17.97
N GLY A 163 10.97 -2.86 16.96
CA GLY A 163 9.70 -3.59 16.93
C GLY A 163 9.63 -4.77 17.90
N GLN A 164 10.76 -5.20 18.49
CA GLN A 164 10.83 -6.35 19.40
C GLN A 164 10.72 -5.98 20.90
N ASP A 165 10.85 -4.69 21.24
CA ASP A 165 11.03 -4.22 22.63
C ASP A 165 9.78 -3.59 23.27
N VAL A 166 8.57 -4.02 22.91
CA VAL A 166 7.36 -3.68 23.69
C VAL A 166 7.00 -4.89 24.54
N PRO A 167 7.37 -4.93 25.84
CA PRO A 167 6.86 -5.95 26.73
C PRO A 167 5.35 -5.81 26.80
N ASP A 168 4.66 -6.91 26.56
CA ASP A 168 3.24 -7.03 26.83
C ASP A 168 3.04 -6.71 28.32
N LYS A 169 2.41 -5.57 28.60
CA LYS A 169 1.95 -5.28 29.96
C LYS A 169 0.57 -5.91 30.09
N ASP A 170 0.57 -7.23 30.21
CA ASP A 170 -0.56 -7.97 30.72
C ASP A 170 -0.75 -7.64 32.20
N VAL A 171 -1.89 -6.99 32.47
CA VAL A 171 -2.78 -7.07 33.65
C VAL A 171 -2.15 -6.95 35.04
#